data_AF-A0A7C5A6W4-F1
#
_entry.id   AF-A0A7C5A6W4-F1
#
_cell.length_a   1.000
_cell.length_b   1.000
_cell.length_c   1.000
_cell.angle_alpha   90.00
_cell.angle_beta   90.00
_cell.angle_gamma   90.00
#
_symmetry.space_group_name_H-M   'P 1'
#
loop_
_entity.id
_entity.type
_entity.pdbx_description
1 polymer ?
#
loop_
_entity_poly.entity_id
_entity_poly.type
_entity_poly.pdbx_seq_one_letter_code
_entity_poly.pdbx_strand_id
1 'polypeptide(L)'
;MSTQPAAPEVTSDDRLWAALGYPIWPLAVIVLLMEEKKTRPFIKFHAVQSLVLNAVIAIVGVLLTVITVGFGGICWSLFWLLTIWPAIEAYNGKWLNIPVITNFIKKQNWA
;
A
#
# COMPACT_ATOMS: atom_id res chain seq x y z
N MET A 1 37.37 -0.06 8.37
CA MET A 1 35.99 -0.53 8.58
C MET A 1 35.08 0.67 8.39
N SER A 2 34.47 0.80 7.21
CA SER A 2 33.58 1.92 6.88
C SER A 2 32.27 1.77 7.65
N THR A 3 32.03 2.66 8.62
CA THR A 3 30.75 2.82 9.32
C THR A 3 29.71 3.34 8.33
N GLN A 4 29.08 2.41 7.61
CA GLN A 4 27.87 2.70 6.86
C GLN A 4 26.75 2.88 7.89
N PRO A 5 26.03 4.02 7.93
CA PRO A 5 24.87 4.16 8.80
C PRO A 5 23.90 3.06 8.38
N ALA A 6 23.69 2.08 9.27
CA ALA A 6 22.73 1.02 9.04
C ALA A 6 21.41 1.69 8.70
N ALA A 7 20.94 1.51 7.46
CA ALA A 7 19.56 1.84 7.13
C ALA A 7 18.68 1.20 8.22
N PRO A 8 17.71 1.92 8.80
CA PRO A 8 16.92 1.41 9.90
C PRO A 8 16.41 0.02 9.51
N GLU A 9 16.84 -0.98 10.25
CA GLU A 9 16.60 -2.37 9.87
C GLU A 9 15.09 -2.58 9.80
N VAL A 10 14.61 -3.03 8.64
CA VAL A 10 13.19 -3.30 8.45
C VAL A 10 12.85 -4.55 9.25
N THR A 11 12.10 -4.39 10.34
CA THR A 11 11.77 -5.51 11.24
C THR A 11 10.69 -6.40 10.65
N SER A 12 10.55 -7.62 11.19
CA SER A 12 9.43 -8.52 10.86
C SER A 12 8.07 -7.87 11.07
N ASP A 13 7.94 -7.07 12.15
CA ASP A 13 6.72 -6.34 12.46
C ASP A 13 6.44 -5.26 11.41
N ASP A 14 7.46 -4.49 11.01
CA ASP A 14 7.32 -3.47 9.97
C ASP A 14 6.83 -4.08 8.65
N ARG A 15 7.32 -5.27 8.30
CA ARG A 15 6.91 -6.05 7.11
C ARG A 15 5.47 -6.51 7.21
N LEU A 16 5.05 -6.98 8.37
CA LEU A 16 3.68 -7.40 8.61
C LEU A 16 2.70 -6.22 8.49
N TRP A 17 3.00 -5.10 9.16
CA TRP A 17 2.14 -3.90 9.13
C TRP A 17 2.06 -3.28 7.72
N ALA A 18 3.19 -3.26 6.98
CA ALA A 18 3.23 -2.82 5.60
C ALA A 18 2.41 -3.72 4.66
N ALA A 19 2.47 -5.04 4.84
CA ALA A 19 1.74 -6.00 4.03
C ALA A 19 0.22 -5.96 4.28
N LEU A 20 -0.19 -5.85 5.55
CA LEU A 20 -1.60 -5.86 5.96
C LEU A 20 -2.40 -4.66 5.42
N GLY A 21 -1.75 -3.51 5.21
CA GLY A 21 -2.41 -2.32 4.68
C GLY A 21 -3.00 -2.49 3.28
N TYR A 22 -2.47 -3.42 2.48
CA TYR A 22 -2.94 -3.66 1.11
C TYR A 22 -4.30 -4.37 1.04
N PRO A 23 -4.50 -5.58 1.59
CA PRO A 23 -5.78 -6.27 1.55
C PRO A 23 -6.81 -5.68 2.52
N ILE A 24 -6.35 -5.06 3.62
CA ILE A 24 -7.20 -4.48 4.66
C ILE A 24 -6.92 -2.98 4.73
N TRP A 25 -7.49 -2.23 3.79
CA TRP A 25 -7.27 -0.79 3.67
C TRP A 25 -7.54 0.03 4.96
N PRO A 26 -8.49 -0.32 5.87
CA PRO A 26 -8.65 0.44 7.11
C PRO A 26 -7.44 0.32 8.03
N LEU A 27 -6.69 -0.78 7.98
CA LEU A 27 -5.45 -0.94 8.75
C LEU A 27 -4.37 0.03 8.29
N ALA A 28 -4.31 0.33 6.98
CA ALA A 28 -3.36 1.33 6.49
C ALA A 28 -3.64 2.73 7.08
N VAL A 29 -4.90 3.10 7.25
CA VAL A 29 -5.29 4.35 7.94
C VAL A 29 -4.84 4.32 9.40
N ILE A 30 -5.14 3.23 10.11
CA ILE A 30 -4.77 3.06 11.52
C ILE A 30 -3.26 3.18 11.69
N VAL A 31 -2.48 2.54 10.81
CA VAL A 31 -1.02 2.61 10.80
C VAL A 31 -0.50 4.05 10.63
N LEU A 32 -1.15 4.87 9.79
CA LEU A 32 -0.77 6.28 9.63
C LEU A 32 -1.17 7.15 10.83
N LEU A 33 -2.20 6.76 11.57
CA LEU A 33 -2.60 7.42 12.82
C LEU A 33 -1.70 7.02 14.01
N MET A 34 -1.10 5.82 13.97
CA MET A 34 -0.18 5.34 15.00
C MET A 34 1.18 6.05 14.90
N GLU A 35 1.55 6.83 15.93
CA GLU A 35 2.79 7.63 15.90
C GLU A 35 4.07 6.77 15.82
N GLU A 36 4.09 5.65 16.51
CA GLU A 36 5.22 4.71 16.50
C GLU A 36 5.42 4.07 15.12
N LYS A 37 4.33 3.87 14.35
CA LYS A 37 4.39 3.21 13.05
C LYS A 37 4.58 4.20 11.90
N LYS A 38 3.97 5.39 11.97
CA LYS A 38 4.09 6.44 10.94
C LYS A 38 5.50 7.05 10.87
N THR A 39 6.27 6.97 11.94
CA THR A 39 7.67 7.45 12.01
C THR A 39 8.64 6.55 11.23
N ARG A 40 8.25 5.30 10.96
CA ARG A 40 9.05 4.32 10.21
C ARG A 40 8.85 4.56 8.71
N PRO A 41 9.90 4.93 7.94
CA PRO A 41 9.76 5.27 6.52
C PRO A 41 9.16 4.14 5.68
N PHE A 42 9.54 2.89 5.96
CA PHE A 42 9.06 1.69 5.26
C PHE A 42 7.55 1.48 5.45
N ILE A 43 7.09 1.55 6.70
CA ILE A 43 5.67 1.41 7.02
C ILE A 43 4.87 2.57 6.43
N LYS A 44 5.35 3.80 6.60
CA LYS A 44 4.67 5.00 6.06
C LYS A 44 4.50 4.91 4.54
N PHE A 45 5.54 4.54 3.81
CA PHE A 45 5.49 4.38 2.36
C PHE A 45 4.44 3.35 1.92
N HIS A 46 4.46 2.15 2.51
CA HIS A 46 3.51 1.10 2.15
C HIS A 46 2.08 1.38 2.63
N ALA A 47 1.90 2.06 3.75
CA ALA A 47 0.59 2.49 4.23
C ALA A 47 -0.03 3.55 3.30
N VAL A 48 0.74 4.57 2.89
CA VAL A 48 0.24 5.55 1.90
C VAL A 48 0.00 4.88 0.55
N GLN A 49 0.91 4.01 0.10
CA GLN A 49 0.77 3.31 -1.17
C GLN A 49 -0.45 2.40 -1.23
N SER A 50 -0.72 1.65 -0.16
CA SER A 50 -1.90 0.79 -0.07
C SER A 50 -3.20 1.60 -0.04
N LEU A 51 -3.24 2.76 0.61
CA LEU A 51 -4.42 3.64 0.56
C LEU A 51 -4.67 4.18 -0.84
N VAL A 52 -3.64 4.69 -1.52
CA VAL A 52 -3.80 5.21 -2.88
C VAL A 52 -4.19 4.07 -3.84
N LEU A 53 -3.58 2.90 -3.74
CA LEU A 53 -3.93 1.74 -4.56
C LEU A 53 -5.39 1.34 -4.37
N ASN A 54 -5.85 1.20 -3.12
CA ASN A 54 -7.25 0.85 -2.82
C ASN A 54 -8.22 1.95 -3.30
N ALA A 55 -7.87 3.23 -3.17
CA ALA A 55 -8.67 4.33 -3.68
C ALA A 55 -8.80 4.29 -5.22
N VAL A 56 -7.70 4.02 -5.93
CA VAL A 56 -7.71 3.87 -7.40
C VAL A 56 -8.56 2.67 -7.82
N ILE A 57 -8.39 1.53 -7.15
CA ILE A 57 -9.20 0.33 -7.37
C ILE A 57 -10.69 0.63 -7.16
N ALA A 58 -11.03 1.34 -6.09
CA ALA A 58 -12.41 1.69 -5.79
C ALA A 58 -13.03 2.58 -6.88
N ILE A 59 -12.31 3.61 -7.35
CA ILE A 59 -12.77 4.50 -8.41
C ILE A 59 -12.98 3.72 -9.72
N VAL A 60 -12.02 2.88 -10.11
CA VAL A 60 -12.12 2.05 -11.32
C VAL A 60 -13.28 1.05 -11.20
N GLY A 61 -13.45 0.43 -10.04
CA GLY A 61 -14.55 -0.52 -9.78
C GLY A 61 -15.93 0.14 -9.85
N VAL A 62 -16.08 1.35 -9.29
CA VAL A 62 -17.33 2.12 -9.38
C VAL A 62 -17.63 2.51 -10.83
N LEU A 63 -16.66 3.04 -11.57
CA LEU A 63 -16.83 3.42 -12.97
C LEU A 63 -17.25 2.21 -13.83
N LEU A 64 -16.58 1.07 -13.67
CA LEU A 64 -16.93 -0.16 -14.38
C LEU A 64 -18.33 -0.65 -14.01
N THR A 65 -18.71 -0.59 -12.73
CA THR A 65 -20.04 -1.02 -12.28
C THR A 65 -21.15 -0.15 -12.87
N VAL A 66 -20.93 1.17 -12.94
CA VAL A 66 -21.87 2.12 -13.57
C VAL A 66 -22.02 1.85 -15.07
N ILE A 67 -20.91 1.61 -15.79
CA ILE A 67 -20.92 1.34 -17.23
C ILE A 67 -21.58 -0.03 -17.54
N THR A 68 -21.32 -1.03 -16.70
CA THR A 68 -21.77 -2.42 -16.92
C THR A 68 -23.10 -2.76 -16.23
N VAL A 69 -23.82 -1.76 -15.69
CA VAL A 69 -25.13 -1.92 -15.04
C VAL A 69 -25.13 -3.03 -13.97
N GLY A 70 -24.10 -3.05 -13.11
CA GLY A 70 -24.03 -3.98 -11.97
C GLY A 70 -23.20 -5.25 -12.16
N PHE A 71 -22.76 -5.58 -13.39
CA PHE A 71 -21.84 -6.71 -13.60
C PHE A 71 -20.43 -6.49 -13.02
N GLY A 72 -20.07 -5.23 -12.73
CA GLY A 72 -18.80 -4.86 -12.09
C GLY A 72 -18.59 -5.42 -10.68
N GLY A 73 -19.62 -5.95 -10.03
CA GLY A 73 -19.49 -6.59 -8.71
C GLY A 73 -18.53 -7.79 -8.69
N ILE A 74 -18.44 -8.56 -9.77
CA ILE A 74 -17.48 -9.67 -9.90
C ILE A 74 -16.05 -9.14 -10.06
N CYS A 75 -15.89 -8.03 -10.78
CA CYS A 75 -14.60 -7.39 -10.97
C CYS A 75 -14.03 -6.88 -9.64
N TRP A 76 -14.88 -6.51 -8.67
CA TRP A 76 -14.45 -6.08 -7.34
C TRP A 76 -13.58 -7.12 -6.64
N SER A 77 -13.99 -8.40 -6.64
CA SER A 77 -13.23 -9.50 -6.06
C SER A 77 -11.88 -9.71 -6.75
N LEU A 78 -11.82 -9.54 -8.07
CA LEU A 78 -10.57 -9.63 -8.84
C LEU A 78 -9.62 -8.48 -8.52
N PHE A 79 -10.14 -7.25 -8.38
CA PHE A 79 -9.32 -6.11 -8.00
C PHE A 79 -8.82 -6.19 -6.56
N TRP A 80 -9.58 -6.81 -5.65
CA TRP A 80 -9.09 -7.08 -4.30
C TRP A 80 -7.92 -8.05 -4.31
N LEU A 81 -7.96 -9.12 -5.13
CA LEU A 81 -6.82 -10.05 -5.28
C LEU A 81 -5.55 -9.37 -5.81
N LEU A 82 -5.68 -8.32 -6.63
CA LEU A 82 -4.54 -7.53 -7.10
C LEU A 82 -3.74 -6.87 -5.95
N THR A 83 -4.36 -6.64 -4.79
CA THR A 83 -3.69 -6.11 -3.60
C THR A 83 -2.82 -7.14 -2.87
N ILE A 84 -2.98 -8.44 -3.15
CA ILE A 84 -2.16 -9.49 -2.53
C ILE A 84 -0.72 -9.46 -3.05
N TRP A 85 -0.53 -9.21 -4.35
CA TRP A 85 0.81 -9.11 -4.94
C TRP A 85 1.70 -8.06 -4.24
N PRO A 86 1.28 -6.79 -4.10
CA PRO A 86 2.08 -5.79 -3.38
C PRO A 86 2.16 -6.07 -1.87
N ALA A 87 1.20 -6.78 -1.28
CA ALA A 87 1.26 -7.24 0.11
C ALA A 87 2.40 -8.24 0.32
N ILE A 88 2.56 -9.23 -0.57
CA ILE A 88 3.65 -10.21 -0.52
C ILE A 88 5.00 -9.51 -0.65
N GLU A 89 5.12 -8.56 -1.58
CA GLU A 89 6.38 -7.87 -1.81
C GLU A 89 6.77 -6.94 -0.65
N ALA A 90 5.78 -6.27 -0.03
CA ALA A 90 5.98 -5.56 1.23
C ALA A 90 6.33 -6.51 2.38
N TYR A 91 5.71 -7.69 2.44
CA TYR A 91 6.08 -8.73 3.40
C TYR A 91 7.49 -9.26 3.15
N ASN A 92 8.02 -9.20 1.94
CA ASN A 92 9.43 -9.50 1.64
C ASN A 92 10.41 -8.39 2.05
N GLY A 93 9.92 -7.27 2.58
CA GLY A 93 10.75 -6.13 2.98
C GLY A 93 11.23 -5.29 1.80
N LYS A 94 10.61 -5.44 0.63
CA LYS A 94 11.02 -4.74 -0.60
C LYS A 94 10.17 -3.51 -0.84
N TRP A 95 10.83 -2.45 -1.28
CA TRP A 95 10.22 -1.19 -1.68
C TRP A 95 9.59 -1.32 -3.07
N LEU A 96 8.36 -1.84 -3.12
CA LEU A 96 7.61 -1.94 -4.37
C LEU A 96 7.33 -0.54 -4.93
N ASN A 97 7.96 -0.21 -6.06
CA ASN A 97 7.71 1.02 -6.81
C ASN A 97 6.72 0.72 -7.94
N ILE A 98 5.45 1.08 -7.75
CA ILE A 98 4.45 1.05 -8.81
C ILE A 98 4.56 2.38 -9.57
N PRO A 99 4.99 2.40 -10.85
CA PRO A 99 5.40 3.63 -11.53
C PRO A 99 4.30 4.71 -11.58
N VAL A 100 3.02 4.36 -11.58
CA VAL A 100 1.94 5.36 -11.53
C VAL A 100 1.68 5.85 -10.11
N ILE A 101 1.58 4.92 -9.15
CA ILE A 101 1.17 5.22 -7.77
C ILE A 101 2.33 5.83 -6.97
N THR A 102 3.52 5.23 -7.06
CA THR A 102 4.70 5.68 -6.35
C THR A 102 5.18 7.05 -6.84
N ASN A 103 5.11 7.33 -8.14
CA ASN A 103 5.44 8.67 -8.65
C ASN A 103 4.41 9.72 -8.20
N PHE A 104 3.13 9.36 -8.11
CA PHE A 104 2.10 10.24 -7.55
C PHE A 104 2.38 10.58 -6.08
N ILE A 105 2.69 9.56 -5.25
CA ILE A 105 3.01 9.73 -3.83
C ILE A 105 4.25 10.61 -3.63
N LYS A 106 5.31 10.34 -4.40
CA LYS A 106 6.56 11.14 -4.37
C LYS A 106 6.31 12.59 -4.79
N LYS A 107 5.50 12.82 -5.82
CA LYS A 107 5.14 14.18 -6.29
C LYS A 107 4.36 14.97 -5.23
N GLN A 108 3.54 14.30 -4.42
CA GLN A 108 2.77 14.91 -3.34
C GLN A 108 3.55 15.02 -2.01
N ASN A 109 4.79 14.52 -1.95
CA ASN A 109 5.62 14.48 -0.74
C ASN A 109 4.94 13.75 0.43
N TRP A 110 4.13 12.73 0.13
CA TRP A 110 3.42 11.95 1.15
C TRP A 110 4.30 10.86 1.78
N ALA A 111 5.30 10.37 1.04
CA ALA A 111 6.33 9.44 1.49
C ALA A 111 7.66 9.69 0.79
#